data_AF-A0A2I1HW25-F1
#
_entry.id   AF-A0A2I1HW25-F1
#
_cell.length_a   1.000
_cell.length_b   1.000
_cell.length_c   1.000
_cell.angle_alpha   90.00
_cell.angle_beta   90.00
_cell.angle_gamma   90.00
#
_symmetry.space_group_name_H-M   'P 1'
#
loop_
_entity.id
_entity.type
_entity.pdbx_description
1 polymer ?
#
loop_
_entity_poly.entity_id
_entity_poly.type
_entity_poly.pdbx_seq_one_letter_code
_entity_poly.pdbx_strand_id
1 'polypeptide(L)'
;MRLNYLWTFIAKLFHKILPLGSILAIRKPRLYKEMKCIMKCNKKENWNHLFECQAYEMAWEKILEITTKESIIICLKQKQIRGQGEVFIRKVLQNLLGVTAKSEKFQKFQQLALEVKVETLLTTKLQKDFKISLTEAQTLMANILIRFILAFKELIWKPRCEQVILWEKRRGISRTDKITSESKGKDNSNQPSESKVSLLGKEINGYLCKEIHM
;
A
#
# COMPACT_ATOMS: atom_id res chain seq x y z
N MET A 1 -12.15 -1.65 -13.34
CA MET A 1 -11.05 -0.86 -12.72
C MET A 1 -10.20 -0.29 -13.85
N ARG A 2 -10.13 1.03 -14.02
CA ARG A 2 -9.30 1.62 -15.09
C ARG A 2 -7.82 1.37 -14.74
N LEU A 3 -7.07 0.73 -15.65
CA LEU A 3 -5.69 0.24 -15.45
C LEU A 3 -4.76 1.32 -14.85
N ASN A 4 -4.94 2.57 -15.28
CA ASN A 4 -4.15 3.73 -14.85
C ASN A 4 -4.20 3.99 -13.33
N TYR A 5 -5.32 3.68 -12.66
CA TYR A 5 -5.48 3.98 -11.22
C TYR A 5 -4.76 2.97 -10.33
N LEU A 6 -4.61 1.73 -10.79
CA LEU A 6 -3.85 0.73 -10.06
C LEU A 6 -2.35 1.04 -10.09
N TRP A 7 -1.83 1.43 -11.26
CA TRP A 7 -0.42 1.80 -11.41
C TRP A 7 -0.04 3.03 -10.60
N THR A 8 -0.88 4.07 -10.56
CA THR A 8 -0.67 5.22 -9.67
C THR A 8 -0.63 4.81 -8.21
N PHE A 9 -1.52 3.90 -7.79
CA PHE A 9 -1.53 3.40 -6.42
C PHE A 9 -0.26 2.60 -6.08
N ILE A 10 0.15 1.69 -6.96
CA ILE A 10 1.38 0.89 -6.83
C ILE A 10 2.61 1.81 -6.77
N ALA A 11 2.71 2.82 -7.63
CA ALA A 11 3.80 3.79 -7.61
C ALA A 11 3.86 4.52 -6.26
N LYS A 12 2.71 4.93 -5.71
CA LYS A 12 2.66 5.58 -4.40
C LYS A 12 3.05 4.65 -3.24
N LEU A 13 2.70 3.36 -3.32
CA LEU A 13 3.15 2.33 -2.39
C LEU A 13 4.68 2.18 -2.44
N PHE A 14 5.23 1.99 -3.65
CA PHE A 14 6.66 1.82 -3.87
C PHE A 14 7.48 2.99 -3.30
N HIS A 15 7.01 4.23 -3.48
CA HIS A 15 7.67 5.41 -2.93
C HIS A 15 7.31 5.73 -1.47
N LYS A 16 6.47 4.92 -0.81
CA LYS A 16 5.95 5.16 0.55
C LYS A 16 5.27 6.53 0.75
N ILE A 17 4.65 7.07 -0.30
CA ILE A 17 4.05 8.41 -0.31
C ILE A 17 2.52 8.44 -0.14
N LEU A 18 1.93 7.29 0.21
CA LEU A 18 0.51 7.23 0.56
C LEU A 18 0.17 8.21 1.69
N PRO A 19 -0.95 8.95 1.61
CA PRO A 19 -1.32 10.01 2.56
C PRO A 19 -1.74 9.46 3.95
N LEU A 20 -0.78 8.92 4.69
CA LEU A 20 -0.87 8.65 6.13
C LEU A 20 -0.77 9.96 6.92
N GLY A 21 -1.31 10.00 8.15
CA GLY A 21 -1.31 11.19 8.99
C GLY A 21 0.06 11.86 9.13
N SER A 22 1.13 11.09 9.32
CA SER A 22 2.50 11.62 9.36
C SER A 22 2.93 12.31 8.06
N ILE A 23 2.53 11.78 6.90
CA ILE A 23 2.88 12.33 5.58
C ILE A 23 2.02 13.56 5.28
N LEU A 24 0.74 13.52 5.64
CA LEU A 24 -0.17 14.66 5.52
C LEU A 24 0.29 15.83 6.40
N ALA A 25 0.71 15.57 7.64
CA ALA A 25 1.25 16.58 8.55
C ALA A 25 2.55 17.22 8.03
N ILE A 26 3.39 16.48 7.31
CA ILE A 26 4.57 17.04 6.64
C ILE A 26 4.16 17.97 5.49
N ARG A 27 3.18 17.56 4.67
CA ARG A 27 2.77 18.33 3.49
C ARG A 27 1.95 19.59 3.84
N LYS A 28 1.12 19.51 4.88
CA LYS A 28 0.16 20.53 5.30
C LYS A 28 0.03 20.55 6.83
N PRO A 29 1.06 21.03 7.56
CA PRO A 29 1.09 20.96 9.02
C PRO A 29 -0.08 21.69 9.66
N ARG A 30 -0.50 22.84 9.13
CA ARG A 30 -1.64 23.60 9.68
C ARG A 30 -2.95 22.81 9.67
N LEU A 31 -3.13 21.91 8.70
CA LEU A 31 -4.35 21.11 8.56
C LEU A 31 -4.29 19.80 9.34
N TYR A 32 -3.13 19.14 9.36
CA TYR A 32 -3.03 17.75 9.83
C TYR A 32 -2.09 17.53 11.02
N LYS A 33 -1.53 18.58 11.65
CA LYS A 33 -0.61 18.45 12.81
C LYS A 33 -1.16 17.57 13.93
N GLU A 34 -2.46 17.65 14.18
CA GLU A 34 -3.14 16.89 15.24
C GLU A 34 -3.76 15.57 14.75
N MET A 35 -3.56 15.23 13.47
CA MET A 35 -4.15 14.03 12.90
C MET A 35 -3.53 12.80 13.56
N LYS A 36 -4.39 12.05 14.26
CA LYS A 36 -4.09 10.74 14.81
C LYS A 36 -4.64 9.65 13.88
N CYS A 37 -4.45 8.39 14.26
CA CYS A 37 -5.01 7.24 13.56
C CYS A 37 -6.50 7.46 13.26
N ILE A 38 -6.85 7.34 11.98
CA ILE A 38 -8.21 7.62 11.54
C ILE A 38 -9.22 6.58 12.06
N MET A 39 -8.73 5.39 12.39
CA MET A 39 -9.50 4.33 13.04
C MET A 39 -9.65 4.55 14.56
N LYS A 40 -9.31 5.75 15.06
CA LYS A 40 -9.60 6.25 16.41
C LYS A 40 -8.91 5.49 17.56
N CYS A 41 -7.79 4.82 17.32
CA CYS A 41 -6.99 4.22 18.40
C CYS A 41 -6.06 5.22 19.13
N ASN A 42 -6.24 6.54 18.90
CA ASN A 42 -5.52 7.66 19.54
C ASN A 42 -3.97 7.70 19.37
N LYS A 43 -3.38 6.82 18.54
CA LYS A 43 -1.94 6.81 18.22
C LYS A 43 -1.61 7.69 17.02
N LYS A 44 -0.35 8.10 16.88
CA LYS A 44 0.16 8.78 15.67
C LYS A 44 0.10 7.82 14.48
N GLU A 45 -0.49 8.27 13.38
CA GLU A 45 -0.60 7.44 12.17
C GLU A 45 0.67 7.54 11.32
N ASN A 46 1.34 6.40 11.13
CA ASN A 46 2.50 6.21 10.26
C ASN A 46 2.50 4.78 9.72
N TRP A 47 3.51 4.40 8.94
CA TRP A 47 3.60 3.05 8.35
C TRP A 47 3.65 1.94 9.39
N ASN A 48 4.49 2.06 10.42
CA ASN A 48 4.58 1.05 11.49
C ASN A 48 3.24 0.88 12.19
N HIS A 49 2.57 2.00 12.49
CA HIS A 49 1.25 1.97 13.07
C HIS A 49 0.21 1.30 12.16
N LEU A 50 0.28 1.48 10.82
CA LEU A 50 -0.63 0.82 9.89
C LEU A 50 -0.56 -0.71 10.00
N PHE A 51 0.64 -1.25 10.22
CA PHE A 51 0.86 -2.70 10.40
C PHE A 51 0.37 -3.20 11.77
N GLU A 52 0.56 -2.40 12.82
CA GLU A 52 0.28 -2.82 14.21
C GLU A 52 -1.11 -2.40 14.73
N CYS A 53 -1.85 -1.58 13.98
CA CYS A 53 -3.13 -1.06 14.45
C CYS A 53 -4.15 -2.19 14.56
N GLN A 54 -4.60 -2.46 15.79
CA GLN A 54 -5.61 -3.48 16.10
C GLN A 54 -6.91 -3.29 15.30
N ALA A 55 -7.27 -2.06 14.94
CA ALA A 55 -8.45 -1.78 14.13
C ALA A 55 -8.38 -2.40 12.71
N TYR A 56 -7.18 -2.76 12.22
CA TYR A 56 -6.98 -3.43 10.95
C TYR A 56 -6.76 -4.94 11.08
N GLU A 57 -6.76 -5.52 12.28
CA GLU A 57 -6.46 -6.94 12.51
C GLU A 57 -7.35 -7.87 11.69
N MET A 58 -8.67 -7.68 11.74
CA MET A 58 -9.61 -8.45 10.94
C MET A 58 -9.42 -8.23 9.43
N ALA A 59 -9.06 -7.01 9.02
CA ALA A 59 -8.81 -6.72 7.61
C ALA A 59 -7.56 -7.44 7.12
N TRP A 60 -6.51 -7.51 7.94
CA TRP A 60 -5.29 -8.24 7.63
C TRP A 60 -5.50 -9.74 7.52
N GLU A 61 -6.28 -10.35 8.42
CA GLU A 61 -6.67 -11.77 8.29
C GLU A 61 -7.44 -12.03 6.99
N LYS A 62 -8.38 -11.14 6.66
CA LYS A 62 -9.14 -11.26 5.41
C LYS A 62 -8.27 -11.05 4.16
N ILE A 63 -7.28 -10.15 4.22
CA ILE A 63 -6.30 -9.97 3.13
C ILE A 63 -5.48 -11.24 2.94
N LEU A 64 -4.98 -11.87 4.01
CA LEU A 64 -4.29 -13.15 3.93
C LEU A 64 -5.18 -14.21 3.28
N GLU A 65 -6.41 -14.37 3.77
CA GLU A 65 -7.37 -15.34 3.26
C GLU A 65 -7.63 -15.16 1.75
N ILE A 66 -7.93 -13.93 1.31
CA ILE A 66 -8.17 -13.61 -0.10
C ILE A 66 -6.91 -13.88 -0.92
N THR A 67 -5.75 -13.39 -0.48
CA THR A 67 -4.48 -13.56 -1.18
C THR A 67 -4.17 -15.05 -1.37
N THR A 68 -4.31 -15.87 -0.33
CA THR A 68 -4.09 -17.31 -0.41
C THR A 68 -5.09 -17.99 -1.36
N LYS A 69 -6.39 -17.69 -1.23
CA LYS A 69 -7.44 -18.28 -2.09
C LYS A 69 -7.21 -17.94 -3.57
N GLU A 70 -6.95 -16.69 -3.89
CA GLU A 70 -6.70 -16.26 -5.27
C GLU A 70 -5.39 -16.83 -5.82
N SER A 71 -4.36 -16.96 -4.98
CA SER A 71 -3.09 -17.59 -5.35
C SER A 71 -3.24 -19.07 -5.67
N ILE A 72 -4.07 -19.80 -4.93
CA ILE A 72 -4.42 -21.19 -5.24
C ILE A 72 -5.07 -21.27 -6.63
N ILE A 73 -6.03 -20.38 -6.93
CA ILE A 73 -6.69 -20.33 -8.24
C ILE A 73 -5.68 -20.06 -9.36
N ILE A 74 -4.72 -19.16 -9.15
CA ILE A 74 -3.65 -18.88 -10.13
C ILE A 74 -2.81 -20.14 -10.38
N CYS A 75 -2.36 -20.82 -9.32
CA CYS A 75 -1.60 -22.06 -9.44
C CYS A 75 -2.37 -23.16 -10.18
N LEU A 76 -3.66 -23.33 -9.89
CA LEU A 76 -4.52 -24.33 -10.55
C LEU A 76 -4.77 -24.02 -12.04
N LYS A 77 -4.65 -22.76 -12.46
CA LYS A 77 -4.74 -22.37 -13.87
C LYS A 77 -3.41 -22.51 -14.62
N GLN A 78 -2.28 -22.53 -13.91
CA GLN A 78 -0.96 -22.62 -14.51
C GLN A 78 -0.64 -24.06 -14.92
N LYS A 79 -0.37 -24.29 -16.21
CA LYS A 79 -0.17 -25.63 -16.79
C LYS A 79 0.87 -26.47 -16.03
N GLN A 80 1.94 -25.85 -15.55
CA GLN A 80 3.05 -26.56 -14.89
C GLN A 80 2.75 -26.93 -13.42
N ILE A 81 1.76 -26.29 -12.81
CA ILE A 81 1.43 -26.44 -11.38
C ILE A 81 0.12 -27.19 -11.18
N ARG A 82 -0.85 -27.07 -12.11
CA ARG A 82 -2.21 -27.62 -11.96
C ARG A 82 -2.28 -29.10 -11.62
N GLY A 83 -1.28 -29.89 -12.03
CA GLY A 83 -1.20 -31.34 -11.75
C GLY A 83 -0.79 -31.71 -10.33
N GLN A 84 -0.36 -30.76 -9.50
CA GLN A 84 0.17 -31.05 -8.15
C GLN A 84 -0.91 -31.20 -7.07
N GLY A 85 -2.17 -30.88 -7.39
CA GLY A 85 -3.30 -31.00 -6.47
C GLY A 85 -3.42 -29.82 -5.50
N GLU A 86 -4.66 -29.46 -5.15
CA GLU A 86 -4.96 -28.27 -4.35
C GLU A 86 -4.34 -28.33 -2.94
N VAL A 87 -4.35 -29.50 -2.30
CA VAL A 87 -3.82 -29.69 -0.94
C VAL A 87 -2.32 -29.35 -0.88
N PHE A 88 -1.55 -29.80 -1.88
CA PHE A 88 -0.13 -29.49 -1.97
C PHE A 88 0.09 -28.00 -2.22
N ILE A 89 -0.62 -27.42 -3.21
CA ILE A 89 -0.52 -25.99 -3.54
C ILE A 89 -0.81 -25.13 -2.31
N ARG A 90 -1.86 -25.46 -1.56
CA ARG A 90 -2.23 -24.78 -0.32
C ARG A 90 -1.11 -24.83 0.71
N LYS A 91 -0.50 -26.00 0.92
CA LYS A 91 0.62 -26.18 1.86
C LYS A 91 1.83 -25.33 1.47
N VAL A 92 2.19 -25.29 0.18
CA VAL A 92 3.30 -24.45 -0.32
C VAL A 92 3.01 -22.98 -0.08
N LEU A 93 1.81 -22.51 -0.42
CA LEU A 93 1.41 -21.10 -0.24
C LEU A 93 1.29 -20.69 1.24
N GLN A 94 0.82 -21.57 2.12
CA GLN A 94 0.81 -21.33 3.57
C GLN A 94 2.23 -21.31 4.15
N ASN A 95 3.14 -22.12 3.61
CA ASN A 95 4.54 -22.08 4.01
C ASN A 95 5.24 -20.78 3.58
N LEU A 96 4.77 -20.17 2.50
CA LEU A 96 5.24 -18.90 1.93
C LEU A 96 4.67 -17.70 2.70
N LEU A 97 3.34 -17.59 2.80
CA LEU A 97 2.64 -16.42 3.31
C LEU A 97 2.39 -16.48 4.81
N GLY A 98 2.36 -17.67 5.41
CA GLY A 98 1.85 -17.90 6.76
C GLY A 98 0.40 -18.37 6.77
N VAL A 99 -0.08 -18.77 7.96
CA VAL A 99 -1.44 -19.29 8.17
C VAL A 99 -2.35 -18.24 8.84
N THR A 100 -1.74 -17.29 9.56
CA THR A 100 -2.45 -16.19 10.24
C THR A 100 -1.73 -14.88 9.96
N ALA A 101 -2.47 -13.76 10.06
CA ALA A 101 -1.90 -12.43 9.84
C ALA A 101 -0.89 -12.03 10.93
N LYS A 102 -0.91 -12.68 12.10
CA LYS A 102 0.08 -12.50 13.17
C LYS A 102 1.36 -13.29 12.97
N SER A 103 1.41 -14.20 12.01
CA SER A 103 2.64 -14.97 11.77
C SER A 103 3.77 -14.06 11.29
N GLU A 104 4.99 -14.30 11.78
CA GLU A 104 6.18 -13.54 11.39
C GLU A 104 6.37 -13.52 9.86
N LYS A 105 6.08 -14.66 9.21
CA LYS A 105 6.11 -14.79 7.74
C LYS A 105 5.18 -13.79 7.07
N PHE A 106 3.93 -13.71 7.52
CA PHE A 106 2.96 -12.80 6.92
C PHE A 106 3.33 -11.34 7.20
N GLN A 107 3.74 -11.02 8.43
CA GLN A 107 4.13 -9.66 8.80
C GLN A 107 5.33 -9.18 7.97
N LYS A 108 6.33 -10.03 7.77
CA LYS A 108 7.48 -9.74 6.91
C LYS A 108 7.06 -9.58 5.45
N PHE A 109 6.23 -10.49 4.93
CA PHE A 109 5.69 -10.38 3.57
C PHE A 109 4.90 -9.08 3.38
N GLN A 110 4.02 -8.76 4.32
CA GLN A 110 3.19 -7.55 4.33
C GLN A 110 4.04 -6.28 4.26
N GLN A 111 5.08 -6.16 5.10
CA GLN A 111 5.96 -4.99 5.10
C GLN A 111 6.62 -4.79 3.74
N LEU A 112 7.17 -5.85 3.16
CA LEU A 112 7.80 -5.80 1.83
C LEU A 112 6.78 -5.55 0.72
N ALA A 113 5.61 -6.17 0.80
CA ALA A 113 4.56 -6.05 -0.21
C ALA A 113 4.00 -4.62 -0.29
N LEU A 114 3.91 -3.90 0.83
CA LEU A 114 3.55 -2.47 0.83
C LEU A 114 4.68 -1.56 0.35
N GLU A 115 5.88 -2.11 0.11
CA GLU A 115 6.94 -1.47 -0.67
C GLU A 115 7.02 -2.00 -2.11
N VAL A 116 6.08 -2.86 -2.52
CA VAL A 116 6.06 -3.53 -3.82
C VAL A 116 7.33 -4.38 -4.03
N LYS A 117 7.81 -5.00 -2.95
CA LYS A 117 9.00 -5.86 -2.93
C LYS A 117 8.63 -7.28 -2.53
N VAL A 118 9.47 -8.22 -2.96
CA VAL A 118 9.43 -9.64 -2.59
C VAL A 118 10.86 -10.10 -2.38
N GLU A 119 11.11 -10.92 -1.35
CA GLU A 119 12.44 -11.51 -1.16
C GLU A 119 12.75 -12.54 -2.24
N THR A 120 13.97 -12.46 -2.80
CA THR A 120 14.46 -13.43 -3.80
C THR A 120 14.43 -14.87 -3.28
N LEU A 121 14.69 -15.08 -1.99
CA LEU A 121 14.62 -16.38 -1.33
C LEU A 121 13.23 -17.03 -1.43
N LEU A 122 12.16 -16.24 -1.36
CA LEU A 122 10.80 -16.76 -1.48
C LEU A 122 10.52 -17.24 -2.91
N THR A 123 11.01 -16.50 -3.91
CA THR A 123 10.91 -16.89 -5.33
C THR A 123 11.69 -18.17 -5.60
N THR A 124 12.93 -18.28 -5.12
CA THR A 124 13.76 -19.49 -5.27
C THR A 124 13.15 -20.70 -4.55
N LYS A 125 12.48 -20.47 -3.41
CA LYS A 125 11.75 -21.53 -2.71
C LYS A 125 10.55 -22.01 -3.51
N LEU A 126 9.73 -21.11 -4.04
CA LEU A 126 8.61 -21.48 -4.91
C LEU A 126 9.06 -22.24 -6.16
N GLN A 127 10.16 -21.81 -6.76
CA GLN A 127 10.76 -22.49 -7.91
C GLN A 127 11.04 -23.96 -7.59
N LYS A 128 11.66 -24.24 -6.44
CA LYS A 128 12.00 -25.60 -5.99
C LYS A 128 10.76 -26.40 -5.60
N ASP A 129 9.87 -25.80 -4.81
CA ASP A 129 8.67 -26.47 -4.29
C ASP A 129 7.74 -26.90 -5.44
N PHE A 130 7.55 -26.04 -6.44
CA PHE A 130 6.70 -26.34 -7.61
C PHE A 130 7.45 -26.99 -8.77
N LYS A 131 8.79 -27.11 -8.73
CA LYS A 131 9.62 -27.62 -9.84
C LYS A 131 9.36 -26.89 -11.17
N ILE A 132 9.29 -25.57 -11.10
CA ILE A 132 9.06 -24.67 -12.24
C ILE A 132 10.33 -23.89 -12.58
N SER A 133 10.35 -23.20 -13.72
CA SER A 133 11.44 -22.29 -14.07
C SER A 133 11.46 -21.06 -13.15
N LEU A 134 12.60 -20.36 -13.10
CA LEU A 134 12.73 -19.11 -12.35
C LEU A 134 11.73 -18.06 -12.84
N THR A 135 11.55 -17.91 -14.15
CA THR A 135 10.62 -16.95 -14.77
C THR A 135 9.17 -17.23 -14.35
N GLU A 136 8.78 -18.51 -14.29
CA GLU A 136 7.45 -18.91 -13.83
C GLU A 136 7.25 -18.63 -12.35
N ALA A 137 8.27 -18.87 -11.51
CA ALA A 137 8.23 -18.55 -10.09
C ALA A 137 8.16 -17.03 -9.85
N GLN A 138 8.92 -16.23 -10.62
CA GLN A 138 8.86 -14.77 -10.58
C GLN A 138 7.48 -14.25 -10.99
N THR A 139 6.91 -14.82 -12.07
CA THR A 139 5.55 -14.49 -12.53
C THR A 139 4.51 -14.83 -11.48
N LEU A 140 4.63 -16.00 -10.83
CA LEU A 140 3.74 -16.40 -9.75
C LEU A 140 3.87 -15.44 -8.55
N MET A 141 5.08 -15.10 -8.11
CA MET A 141 5.29 -14.13 -7.02
C MET A 141 4.72 -12.75 -7.36
N ALA A 142 4.91 -12.27 -8.59
CA ALA A 142 4.34 -11.00 -9.04
C ALA A 142 2.81 -11.02 -8.99
N ASN A 143 2.18 -12.13 -9.42
CA ASN A 143 0.74 -12.30 -9.33
C ASN A 143 0.27 -12.35 -7.86
N ILE A 144 0.94 -13.09 -6.98
CA ILE A 144 0.62 -13.12 -5.54
C ILE A 144 0.70 -11.71 -4.94
N LEU A 145 1.76 -10.96 -5.26
CA LEU A 145 1.95 -9.59 -4.79
C LEU A 145 0.82 -8.66 -5.28
N ILE A 146 0.45 -8.74 -6.55
CA ILE A 146 -0.66 -7.95 -7.10
C ILE A 146 -1.98 -8.27 -6.38
N ARG A 147 -2.26 -9.55 -6.10
CA ARG A 147 -3.47 -9.97 -5.38
C ARG A 147 -3.50 -9.41 -3.96
N PHE A 148 -2.37 -9.48 -3.26
CA PHE A 148 -2.21 -8.85 -1.94
C PHE A 148 -2.45 -7.34 -2.00
N ILE A 149 -1.82 -6.63 -2.94
CA ILE A 149 -1.97 -5.17 -3.08
C ILE A 149 -3.41 -4.78 -3.38
N LEU A 150 -4.11 -5.54 -4.23
CA LEU A 150 -5.53 -5.33 -4.52
C LEU A 150 -6.38 -5.53 -3.27
N ALA A 151 -6.19 -6.63 -2.54
CA ALA A 151 -6.91 -6.87 -1.29
C ALA A 151 -6.64 -5.77 -0.25
N PHE A 152 -5.38 -5.34 -0.10
CA PHE A 152 -5.01 -4.21 0.77
C PHE A 152 -5.71 -2.91 0.37
N LYS A 153 -5.71 -2.60 -0.94
CA LYS A 153 -6.35 -1.41 -1.47
C LYS A 153 -7.84 -1.38 -1.12
N GLU A 154 -8.52 -2.50 -1.31
CA GLU A 154 -9.98 -2.61 -1.10
C GLU A 154 -10.36 -2.66 0.37
N LEU A 155 -9.64 -3.44 1.19
CA LEU A 155 -10.05 -3.72 2.58
C LEU A 155 -9.51 -2.74 3.61
N ILE A 156 -8.38 -2.09 3.35
CA ILE A 156 -7.77 -1.14 4.28
C ILE A 156 -7.74 0.25 3.66
N TRP A 157 -7.15 0.38 2.47
CA TRP A 157 -6.83 1.70 1.96
C TRP A 157 -8.07 2.53 1.60
N LYS A 158 -9.05 1.94 0.90
CA LYS A 158 -10.30 2.61 0.53
C LYS A 158 -11.13 3.01 1.76
N PRO A 159 -11.48 2.10 2.69
CA PRO A 159 -12.20 2.47 3.91
C PRO A 159 -11.47 3.55 4.72
N ARG A 160 -10.14 3.47 4.81
CA ARG A 160 -9.34 4.50 5.46
C ARG A 160 -9.52 5.87 4.78
N CYS A 161 -9.43 5.93 3.44
CA CYS A 161 -9.62 7.18 2.70
C CYS A 161 -10.99 7.81 2.95
N GLU A 162 -12.05 7.00 3.01
CA GLU A 162 -13.40 7.47 3.34
C GLU A 162 -13.45 8.08 4.75
N GLN A 163 -12.82 7.43 5.74
CA GLN A 163 -12.75 7.96 7.10
C GLN A 163 -11.96 9.26 7.17
N VAL A 164 -10.89 9.41 6.37
CA VAL A 164 -10.13 10.66 6.28
C VAL A 164 -11.01 11.78 5.71
N ILE A 165 -11.79 11.52 4.66
CA ILE A 165 -12.74 12.51 4.11
C ILE A 165 -13.75 12.94 5.17
N LEU A 166 -14.32 11.99 5.92
CA LEU A 166 -15.27 12.32 6.99
C LEU A 166 -14.62 13.17 8.09
N TRP A 167 -13.36 12.88 8.43
CA TRP A 167 -12.61 13.68 9.39
C TRP A 167 -12.30 15.09 8.87
N GLU A 168 -11.91 15.23 7.60
CA GLU A 168 -11.68 16.52 6.95
C GLU A 168 -12.95 17.38 6.97
N LYS A 169 -14.11 16.80 6.59
CA LYS A 169 -15.40 17.47 6.63
C LYS A 169 -15.75 17.98 8.04
N ARG A 170 -15.56 17.16 9.08
CA ARG A 170 -15.81 17.55 10.47
C ARG A 170 -14.91 18.68 10.96
N ARG A 171 -13.72 18.85 10.36
CA ARG A 171 -12.78 19.93 10.68
C ARG A 171 -12.90 21.13 9.75
N GLY A 172 -13.89 21.15 8.85
CA GLY A 172 -14.05 22.23 7.88
C GLY A 172 -12.92 22.32 6.85
N ILE A 173 -12.12 21.25 6.66
CA ILE A 173 -11.04 21.23 5.69
C ILE A 173 -11.63 21.03 4.30
N SER A 174 -11.54 22.06 3.47
CA SER A 174 -12.04 22.06 2.10
C SER A 174 -10.99 21.55 1.10
N ARG A 175 -11.42 21.34 -0.14
CA ARG A 175 -10.50 21.04 -1.25
C ARG A 175 -9.53 22.19 -1.51
N THR A 176 -9.99 23.43 -1.36
CA THR A 176 -9.18 24.62 -1.60
C THR A 176 -8.00 24.68 -0.65
N ASP A 177 -8.22 24.39 0.64
CA ASP A 177 -7.16 24.38 1.67
C ASP A 177 -6.03 23.39 1.36
N LYS A 178 -6.39 22.26 0.73
CA LYS A 178 -5.44 21.22 0.33
C LYS A 178 -4.58 21.63 -0.86
N ILE A 179 -5.10 22.47 -1.76
CA ILE A 179 -4.43 22.87 -3.01
C ILE A 179 -3.65 24.18 -2.84
N THR A 180 -4.18 25.14 -2.09
CA THR A 180 -3.54 26.46 -1.90
C THR A 180 -2.17 26.28 -1.27
N SER A 181 -1.10 26.71 -1.95
CA SER A 181 0.22 26.77 -1.31
C SER A 181 0.14 27.71 -0.12
N GLU A 182 0.63 27.29 1.04
CA GLU A 182 0.82 28.23 2.14
C GLU A 182 1.76 29.32 1.62
N SER A 183 1.28 30.56 1.55
CA SER A 183 2.14 31.70 1.23
C SER A 183 3.20 31.74 2.33
N LYS A 184 4.47 31.50 1.96
CA LYS A 184 5.59 31.89 2.82
C LYS A 184 5.35 33.36 3.16
N GLY A 185 5.23 33.67 4.46
CA GLY A 185 5.20 35.05 4.90
C GLY A 185 6.40 35.76 4.26
N LYS A 186 6.16 36.97 3.73
CA LYS A 186 7.24 37.83 3.22
C LYS A 186 8.16 38.17 4.39
N ASP A 187 9.25 37.45 4.53
CA ASP A 187 10.46 37.99 5.14
C ASP A 187 11.35 38.48 3.99
N ASN A 188 11.36 39.80 3.82
CA ASN A 188 12.27 40.49 2.91
C ASN A 188 13.69 40.40 3.47
N SER A 189 14.58 39.67 2.79
CA SER A 189 15.94 40.15 2.48
C SER A 189 16.71 39.15 1.59
N ASN A 190 16.95 39.62 0.35
CA ASN A 190 18.10 39.40 -0.55
C ASN A 190 18.56 37.97 -0.93
N GLN A 191 18.34 37.66 -2.22
CA GLN A 191 19.06 36.68 -3.07
C GLN A 191 20.35 37.30 -3.66
N PRO A 192 21.25 36.58 -4.41
CA PRO A 192 21.11 35.31 -5.17
C PRO A 192 22.24 34.27 -4.87
N SER A 193 22.25 32.99 -5.29
CA SER A 193 22.02 32.42 -6.63
C SER A 193 21.81 30.88 -6.62
N GLU A 194 21.13 30.41 -7.67
CA GLU A 194 21.16 29.10 -8.36
C GLU A 194 21.06 27.75 -7.61
N SER A 195 19.98 27.01 -7.90
CA SER A 195 20.09 25.63 -8.44
C SER A 195 18.74 25.12 -8.97
N LYS A 196 18.81 24.54 -10.18
CA LYS A 196 17.70 23.99 -10.98
C LYS A 196 17.17 22.69 -10.36
N VAL A 197 16.08 22.73 -9.61
CA VAL A 197 15.19 21.56 -9.41
C VAL A 197 13.75 22.04 -9.29
N SER A 198 13.07 22.34 -10.40
CA SER A 198 11.70 22.89 -10.33
C SER A 198 10.68 22.35 -11.34
N LEU A 199 10.95 21.20 -11.97
CA LEU A 199 10.01 20.63 -12.95
C LEU A 199 9.27 19.36 -12.49
N LEU A 200 9.80 18.53 -11.57
CA LEU A 200 9.05 17.35 -11.08
C LEU A 200 8.05 17.65 -9.94
N GLY A 201 8.22 18.75 -9.20
CA GLY A 201 7.38 19.07 -8.04
C GLY A 201 6.07 19.78 -8.36
N LYS A 202 5.91 20.31 -9.58
CA LYS A 202 4.75 21.14 -9.96
C LYS A 202 3.57 20.31 -10.46
N GLU A 203 3.81 19.16 -11.08
CA GLU A 203 2.73 18.28 -11.54
C GLU A 203 2.10 17.46 -10.41
N ILE A 204 2.81 17.23 -9.30
CA ILE A 204 2.28 16.45 -8.17
C ILE A 204 1.20 17.23 -7.40
N ASN A 205 1.27 18.57 -7.37
CA ASN A 205 0.41 19.40 -6.53
C ASN A 205 -1.03 19.60 -7.07
N GLY A 206 -1.28 19.31 -8.35
CA GLY A 206 -2.61 19.43 -8.97
C GLY A 206 -3.53 18.21 -8.81
N TYR A 207 -2.99 17.06 -8.37
CA TYR A 207 -3.73 15.78 -8.35
C TYR A 207 -4.17 15.31 -6.95
N LEU A 208 -3.81 16.06 -5.89
CA LEU A 208 -3.99 15.65 -4.49
C LEU A 208 -5.43 15.55 -3.97
N CYS A 209 -6.45 15.77 -4.82
CA CYS A 209 -7.85 15.55 -4.45
C CYS A 209 -8.74 15.07 -5.61
N LYS A 210 -8.19 14.64 -6.74
CA LYS A 210 -8.97 14.03 -7.84
C LYS A 210 -9.15 12.51 -7.70
N GLU A 211 -8.40 11.86 -6.82
CA GLU A 211 -8.21 10.41 -6.88
C GLU A 211 -8.94 9.61 -5.79
N ILE A 212 -9.92 10.21 -5.11
CA ILE A 212 -10.78 9.51 -4.12
C ILE A 212 -12.22 9.29 -4.65
N HIS A 213 -12.54 9.78 -5.86
CA HIS A 213 -13.79 9.45 -6.54
C HIS A 213 -13.51 8.89 -7.94
N MET A 214 -13.22 7.58 -8.00
CA MET A 214 -13.60 6.58 -9.03
C MET A 214 -12.78 5.29 -8.88
#